data_AF-A0A0D3K8T7-F1
#
_entry.id   AF-A0A0D3K8T7-F1
#
_cell.length_a   1.000
_cell.length_b   1.000
_cell.length_c   1.000
_cell.angle_alpha   90.00
_cell.angle_beta   90.00
_cell.angle_gamma   90.00
#
_symmetry.space_group_name_H-M   'P 1'
#
loop_
_entity.id
_entity.type
_entity.pdbx_description
1 polymer ?
#
loop_
_entity_poly.entity_id
_entity_poly.type
_entity_poly.pdbx_seq_one_letter_code
_entity_poly.pdbx_strand_id
1 'polypeptide(L)'
;MYLSVLFGTGLACATAQAFFTLLFARLLPDGIWRREPGFLAHQAVGLPLMLIVAGVGTVAWFFPDEASQKLAATPEGRVHGDFPTSDWLVSLLLGELLLWDIPMSAFPSLRSAASVGHHVMMALACVIALQPYLLYYVPFFGGVIELSSIPLQVVDVLHPKHFVEWTDRPRVAQLNAACRVAFAALFLLTRTALFPFVVFGQVLPDLYHVASRDPDERVGAAVGSALAVGFLLLQLYWSRLILRQILKRGGEGGSKASIRSREEASSPATAYSQLDDVRGHRAVEA
;
A
#
# COMPACT_ATOMS: atom_id res chain seq x y z
N MET A 1 -24.40 -4.75 -10.86
CA MET A 1 -24.00 -5.77 -9.85
C MET A 1 -23.61 -7.11 -10.47
N TYR A 2 -22.32 -7.46 -10.41
CA TYR A 2 -21.77 -8.71 -10.92
C TYR A 2 -21.66 -9.77 -9.81
N LEU A 3 -22.78 -10.39 -9.43
CA LEU A 3 -22.80 -11.42 -8.37
C LEU A 3 -21.83 -12.58 -8.65
N SER A 4 -21.71 -13.00 -9.90
CA SER A 4 -20.75 -14.05 -10.30
C SER A 4 -19.30 -13.63 -10.05
N VAL A 5 -18.95 -12.36 -10.23
CA VAL A 5 -17.61 -11.83 -9.97
C VAL A 5 -17.36 -11.76 -8.46
N LEU A 6 -18.33 -11.28 -7.68
CA LEU A 6 -18.24 -11.21 -6.22
C LEU A 6 -18.01 -12.60 -5.61
N PHE A 7 -18.94 -13.53 -5.84
CA PHE A 7 -18.82 -14.88 -5.27
C PHE A 7 -17.66 -15.65 -5.89
N GLY A 8 -17.44 -15.52 -7.19
CA GLY A 8 -16.36 -16.19 -7.90
C GLY A 8 -14.98 -15.77 -7.37
N THR A 9 -14.74 -14.47 -7.20
CA THR A 9 -13.47 -13.96 -6.67
C THR A 9 -13.26 -14.43 -5.24
N GLY A 10 -14.24 -14.22 -4.36
CA GLY A 10 -14.11 -14.59 -2.95
C GLY A 10 -13.88 -16.08 -2.74
N LEU A 11 -14.62 -16.95 -3.44
CA LEU A 11 -14.42 -18.40 -3.40
C LEU A 11 -13.08 -18.82 -4.01
N ALA A 12 -12.65 -18.19 -5.10
CA ALA A 12 -11.34 -18.46 -5.70
C ALA A 12 -10.20 -18.11 -4.73
N CYS A 13 -10.27 -16.94 -4.07
CA CYS A 13 -9.30 -16.51 -3.07
C CYS A 13 -9.28 -17.46 -1.86
N ALA A 14 -10.44 -17.81 -1.31
CA ALA A 14 -10.54 -18.75 -0.18
C ALA A 14 -10.01 -20.15 -0.55
N THR A 15 -10.33 -20.65 -1.74
CA THR A 15 -9.84 -21.94 -2.24
C THR A 15 -8.34 -21.91 -2.45
N ALA A 16 -7.81 -20.85 -3.08
CA ALA A 16 -6.38 -20.68 -3.29
C ALA A 16 -5.61 -20.58 -1.96
N GLN A 17 -6.15 -19.86 -0.98
CA GLN A 17 -5.62 -19.78 0.38
C GLN A 17 -5.50 -21.17 1.02
N ALA A 18 -6.57 -21.97 0.96
CA ALA A 18 -6.56 -23.33 1.50
C ALA A 18 -5.54 -24.22 0.78
N PHE A 19 -5.52 -24.16 -0.55
CA PHE A 19 -4.56 -24.90 -1.38
C PHE A 19 -3.11 -24.54 -1.05
N PHE A 20 -2.75 -23.25 -1.04
CA PHE A 20 -1.39 -22.80 -0.73
C PHE A 20 -1.01 -23.10 0.72
N THR A 21 -1.95 -22.98 1.66
CA THR A 21 -1.70 -23.35 3.06
C THR A 21 -1.32 -24.83 3.16
N LEU A 22 -2.05 -25.71 2.47
CA LEU A 22 -1.74 -27.15 2.44
C LEU A 22 -0.42 -27.44 1.72
N LEU A 23 -0.17 -26.80 0.58
CA LEU A 23 1.08 -26.91 -0.17
C LEU A 23 2.29 -26.55 0.71
N PHE A 24 2.24 -25.38 1.37
CA PHE A 24 3.32 -24.88 2.21
C PHE A 24 3.48 -25.69 3.50
N ALA A 25 2.37 -26.14 4.11
CA ALA A 25 2.41 -26.90 5.35
C ALA A 25 2.83 -28.37 5.17
N ARG A 26 2.54 -28.99 4.02
CA ARG A 26 2.67 -30.46 3.86
C ARG A 26 3.59 -30.90 2.74
N LEU A 27 3.62 -30.19 1.62
CA LEU A 27 4.25 -30.68 0.38
C LEU A 27 5.63 -30.07 0.15
N LEU A 28 5.86 -28.84 0.59
CA LEU A 28 7.19 -28.23 0.50
C LEU A 28 8.14 -28.72 1.59
N PRO A 29 9.47 -28.66 1.36
CA PRO A 29 10.47 -29.07 2.35
C PRO A 29 10.33 -28.34 3.68
N ASP A 30 10.79 -29.00 4.75
CA ASP A 30 10.88 -28.39 6.08
C ASP A 30 11.71 -27.10 6.05
N GLY A 31 11.34 -26.18 6.94
CA GLY A 31 11.96 -24.86 7.05
C GLY A 31 10.92 -23.75 6.90
N ILE A 32 11.30 -22.71 6.17
CA ILE A 32 10.56 -21.45 6.05
C ILE A 32 9.10 -21.61 5.59
N TRP A 33 8.82 -22.50 4.64
CA TRP A 33 7.48 -22.72 4.10
C TRP A 33 6.49 -23.20 5.16
N ARG A 34 6.97 -24.02 6.11
CA ARG A 34 6.16 -24.65 7.14
C ARG A 34 6.06 -23.82 8.43
N ARG A 35 6.85 -22.75 8.59
CA ARG A 35 6.84 -21.93 9.81
C ARG A 35 5.54 -21.13 9.94
N GLU A 36 5.15 -20.42 8.89
CA GLU A 36 3.90 -19.64 8.84
C GLU A 36 3.14 -19.87 7.52
N PRO A 37 2.66 -21.10 7.26
CA PRO A 37 2.08 -21.47 5.97
C PRO A 37 0.83 -20.66 5.62
N GLY A 38 0.00 -20.32 6.60
CA GLY A 38 -1.19 -19.49 6.39
C GLY A 38 -0.85 -18.04 6.00
N PHE A 39 0.20 -17.47 6.59
CA PHE A 39 0.68 -16.13 6.24
C PHE A 39 1.22 -16.11 4.80
N LEU A 40 2.10 -17.05 4.46
CA LEU A 40 2.64 -17.16 3.09
C LEU A 40 1.54 -17.39 2.05
N ALA A 41 0.56 -18.23 2.36
CA ALA A 41 -0.57 -18.48 1.49
C ALA A 41 -1.38 -17.21 1.25
N HIS A 42 -1.60 -16.41 2.29
CA HIS A 42 -2.30 -15.13 2.18
C HIS A 42 -1.56 -14.15 1.26
N GLN A 43 -0.23 -14.07 1.40
CA GLN A 43 0.62 -13.26 0.54
C GLN A 43 0.61 -13.73 -0.92
N ALA A 44 0.61 -15.06 -1.14
CA ALA A 44 0.56 -15.67 -2.47
C ALA A 44 -0.77 -15.41 -3.20
N VAL A 45 -1.88 -15.26 -2.47
CA VAL A 45 -3.19 -14.88 -3.04
C VAL A 45 -3.32 -13.37 -3.19
N GLY A 46 -2.87 -12.61 -2.18
CA GLY A 46 -3.01 -11.16 -2.14
C GLY A 46 -2.19 -10.44 -3.20
N LEU A 47 -0.95 -10.86 -3.47
CA LEU A 47 -0.09 -10.17 -4.44
C LEU A 47 -0.68 -10.16 -5.88
N PRO A 48 -1.11 -11.29 -6.46
CA PRO A 48 -1.80 -11.29 -7.76
C PRO A 48 -3.06 -10.44 -7.76
N LEU A 49 -3.85 -10.48 -6.68
CA LEU A 49 -5.06 -9.67 -6.56
C LEU A 49 -4.73 -8.18 -6.60
N MET A 50 -3.73 -7.73 -5.82
CA MET A 50 -3.26 -6.34 -5.81
C MET A 50 -2.75 -5.89 -7.19
N LEU A 51 -2.05 -6.75 -7.92
CA LEU A 51 -1.63 -6.46 -9.29
C LEU A 51 -2.82 -6.23 -10.22
N ILE A 52 -3.86 -7.07 -10.13
CA ILE A 52 -5.07 -6.96 -10.94
C ILE A 52 -5.82 -5.66 -10.60
N VAL A 53 -6.12 -5.43 -9.32
CA VAL A 53 -6.93 -4.26 -8.93
C VAL A 53 -6.19 -2.95 -9.18
N ALA A 54 -4.88 -2.90 -8.91
CA ALA A 54 -4.08 -1.72 -9.17
C ALA A 54 -3.93 -1.45 -10.67
N GLY A 55 -3.73 -2.50 -11.48
CA GLY A 55 -3.63 -2.38 -12.93
C GLY A 55 -4.92 -1.87 -13.55
N VAL A 56 -6.04 -2.54 -13.28
CA VAL A 56 -7.36 -2.15 -13.82
C VAL A 56 -7.77 -0.77 -13.34
N GLY A 57 -7.65 -0.48 -12.04
CA GLY A 57 -8.03 0.83 -11.50
C GLY A 57 -7.14 1.97 -12.00
N THR A 58 -5.84 1.74 -12.19
CA THR A 58 -4.94 2.76 -12.78
C THR A 58 -5.33 3.07 -14.22
N VAL A 59 -5.62 2.05 -15.03
CA VAL A 59 -6.06 2.26 -16.41
C VAL A 59 -7.39 3.01 -16.45
N ALA A 60 -8.38 2.56 -15.68
CA ALA A 60 -9.70 3.19 -15.66
C ALA A 60 -9.69 4.62 -15.10
N TRP A 61 -8.79 4.94 -14.16
CA TRP A 61 -8.69 6.28 -13.58
C TRP A 61 -7.98 7.29 -14.49
N PHE A 62 -6.82 6.92 -15.06
CA PHE A 62 -6.00 7.84 -15.84
C PHE A 62 -6.31 7.82 -17.34
N PHE A 63 -6.88 6.73 -17.84
CA PHE A 63 -7.21 6.54 -19.25
C PHE A 63 -8.66 6.05 -19.43
N PRO A 64 -9.67 6.74 -18.84
CA PRO A 64 -11.07 6.38 -19.04
C PRO A 64 -11.47 6.52 -20.51
N ASP A 65 -12.40 5.67 -20.96
CA ASP A 65 -13.00 5.80 -22.28
C ASP A 65 -13.84 7.09 -22.40
N GLU A 66 -14.19 7.46 -23.63
CA GLU A 66 -14.90 8.71 -23.91
C GLU A 66 -16.29 8.78 -23.24
N ALA A 67 -17.01 7.67 -23.13
CA ALA A 67 -18.32 7.64 -22.50
C ALA A 67 -18.19 7.88 -20.98
N SER A 68 -17.23 7.20 -20.34
CA SER A 68 -16.89 7.41 -18.93
C SER A 68 -16.45 8.86 -18.66
N GLN A 69 -15.64 9.46 -19.53
CA GLN A 69 -15.22 10.87 -19.40
C GLN A 69 -16.41 11.84 -19.48
N LYS A 70 -17.30 11.64 -20.46
CA LYS A 70 -18.50 12.47 -20.62
C LYS A 70 -19.42 12.39 -19.42
N LEU A 71 -19.61 11.17 -18.89
CA LEU A 71 -20.43 10.94 -17.71
C LEU A 71 -19.80 11.61 -16.47
N ALA A 72 -18.49 11.49 -16.29
CA ALA A 72 -17.76 12.08 -15.17
C ALA A 72 -17.55 13.60 -15.24
N ALA A 73 -18.06 14.27 -16.27
CA ALA A 73 -17.89 15.72 -16.45
C ALA A 73 -18.64 16.54 -15.40
N THR A 74 -19.70 15.99 -14.78
CA THR A 74 -20.49 16.67 -13.74
C THR A 74 -20.38 15.96 -12.37
N PRO A 75 -20.60 16.68 -11.26
CA PRO A 75 -20.69 16.06 -9.94
C PRO A 75 -21.73 14.93 -9.87
N GLU A 76 -22.92 15.14 -10.44
CA GLU A 76 -23.99 14.14 -10.47
C GLU A 76 -23.57 12.89 -11.22
N GLY A 77 -22.89 13.05 -12.35
CA GLY A 77 -22.37 11.93 -13.12
C GLY A 77 -21.24 11.18 -12.42
N ARG A 78 -20.42 11.85 -11.59
CA ARG A 78 -19.42 11.17 -10.74
C ARG A 78 -20.05 10.45 -9.56
N VAL A 79 -21.13 10.99 -8.98
CA VAL A 79 -21.81 10.36 -7.83
C VAL A 79 -22.73 9.22 -8.27
N HIS A 80 -23.52 9.38 -9.34
CA HIS A 80 -24.57 8.42 -9.71
C HIS A 80 -24.33 7.73 -11.05
N GLY A 81 -23.27 8.09 -11.77
CA GLY A 81 -22.97 7.50 -13.06
C GLY A 81 -22.73 6.00 -12.96
N ASP A 82 -23.18 5.28 -13.98
CA ASP A 82 -22.86 3.87 -14.16
C ASP A 82 -21.50 3.74 -14.85
N PHE A 83 -20.57 3.06 -14.19
CA PHE A 83 -19.21 2.83 -14.67
C PHE A 83 -18.94 1.32 -14.64
N PRO A 84 -19.13 0.59 -15.75
CA PRO A 84 -19.07 -0.88 -15.76
C PRO A 84 -17.77 -1.45 -15.20
N THR A 85 -16.62 -0.80 -15.48
CA THR A 85 -15.32 -1.21 -14.93
C THR A 85 -15.27 -1.03 -13.41
N SER A 86 -15.83 0.06 -12.89
CA SER A 86 -15.95 0.28 -11.44
C SER A 86 -16.88 -0.72 -10.79
N ASP A 87 -17.99 -1.04 -11.45
CA ASP A 87 -19.01 -1.98 -10.98
C ASP A 87 -18.45 -3.42 -10.90
N TRP A 88 -17.59 -3.78 -11.87
CA TRP A 88 -16.79 -5.01 -11.83
C TRP A 88 -15.75 -4.98 -10.70
N LEU A 89 -14.98 -3.89 -10.57
CA LEU A 89 -13.90 -3.75 -9.60
C LEU A 89 -14.42 -3.78 -8.16
N VAL A 90 -15.52 -3.07 -7.87
CA VAL A 90 -16.17 -3.08 -6.56
C VAL A 90 -16.75 -4.45 -6.21
N SER A 91 -17.29 -5.17 -7.19
CA SER A 91 -17.79 -6.55 -6.99
C SER A 91 -16.64 -7.50 -6.63
N LEU A 92 -15.51 -7.37 -7.33
CA LEU A 92 -14.29 -8.13 -7.06
C LEU A 92 -13.75 -7.84 -5.65
N LEU A 93 -13.58 -6.56 -5.29
CA LEU A 93 -13.11 -6.11 -3.97
C LEU A 93 -14.06 -6.54 -2.84
N LEU A 94 -15.37 -6.41 -3.02
CA LEU A 94 -16.31 -6.86 -1.98
C LEU A 94 -16.25 -8.38 -1.78
N GLY A 95 -16.10 -9.13 -2.88
CA GLY A 95 -16.02 -10.59 -2.85
C GLY A 95 -14.81 -11.10 -2.10
N GLU A 96 -13.63 -10.57 -2.42
CA GLU A 96 -12.38 -10.92 -1.72
C GLU A 96 -12.41 -10.50 -0.24
N LEU A 97 -12.91 -9.29 0.08
CA LEU A 97 -12.97 -8.78 1.45
C LEU A 97 -13.86 -9.65 2.34
N LEU A 98 -15.09 -9.93 1.90
CA LEU A 98 -16.08 -10.62 2.73
C LEU A 98 -15.85 -12.12 2.84
N LEU A 99 -15.43 -12.77 1.75
CA LEU A 99 -15.36 -14.23 1.69
C LEU A 99 -13.97 -14.80 1.94
N TRP A 100 -12.93 -13.96 1.90
CA TRP A 100 -11.56 -14.40 2.13
C TRP A 100 -10.82 -13.53 3.14
N ASP A 101 -10.54 -12.27 2.83
CA ASP A 101 -9.56 -11.47 3.58
C ASP A 101 -9.98 -11.20 5.04
N ILE A 102 -11.19 -10.65 5.27
CA ILE A 102 -11.69 -10.42 6.65
C ILE A 102 -11.78 -11.74 7.43
N PRO A 103 -12.33 -12.85 6.90
CA PRO A 103 -12.26 -14.14 7.56
C PRO A 103 -10.83 -14.60 7.92
N MET A 104 -9.84 -14.34 7.08
CA MET A 104 -8.43 -14.70 7.35
C MET A 104 -7.84 -13.92 8.53
N SER A 105 -8.45 -12.82 8.95
CA SER A 105 -8.07 -12.14 10.20
C SER A 105 -8.30 -12.99 11.47
N ALA A 106 -8.99 -14.12 11.36
CA ALA A 106 -9.05 -15.15 12.39
C ALA A 106 -7.68 -15.79 12.68
N PHE A 107 -6.73 -15.78 11.73
CA PHE A 107 -5.36 -16.25 11.97
C PHE A 107 -4.55 -15.20 12.75
N PRO A 108 -3.94 -15.54 13.90
CA PRO A 108 -3.21 -14.57 14.71
C PRO A 108 -2.07 -13.86 13.98
N SER A 109 -1.40 -14.51 13.02
CA SER A 109 -0.33 -13.91 12.22
C SER A 109 -0.83 -12.85 11.23
N LEU A 110 -2.11 -12.89 10.86
CA LEU A 110 -2.76 -11.95 9.94
C LEU A 110 -3.61 -10.90 10.69
N ARG A 111 -3.77 -11.04 12.01
CA ARG A 111 -4.66 -10.18 12.78
C ARG A 111 -3.97 -8.90 13.23
N SER A 112 -4.46 -7.79 12.70
CA SER A 112 -4.19 -6.45 13.22
C SER A 112 -5.50 -5.68 13.32
N ALA A 113 -5.82 -5.13 14.49
CA ALA A 113 -7.07 -4.38 14.69
C ALA A 113 -7.22 -3.22 13.69
N ALA A 114 -6.12 -2.54 13.38
CA ALA A 114 -6.11 -1.46 12.38
C ALA A 114 -6.37 -1.99 10.96
N SER A 115 -5.82 -3.15 10.62
CA SER A 115 -6.03 -3.80 9.31
C SER A 115 -7.47 -4.30 9.15
N VAL A 116 -8.00 -4.97 10.17
CA VAL A 116 -9.40 -5.45 10.17
C VAL A 116 -10.36 -4.28 10.09
N GLY A 117 -10.15 -3.22 10.87
CA GLY A 117 -10.97 -2.01 10.80
C GLY A 117 -10.94 -1.37 9.41
N HIS A 118 -9.75 -1.29 8.80
CA HIS A 118 -9.58 -0.80 7.43
C HIS A 118 -10.39 -1.62 6.42
N HIS A 119 -10.26 -2.94 6.43
CA HIS A 119 -10.90 -3.84 5.48
C HIS A 119 -12.42 -3.89 5.66
N VAL A 120 -12.91 -3.82 6.91
CA VAL A 120 -14.35 -3.69 7.19
C VAL A 120 -14.89 -2.37 6.65
N MET A 121 -14.18 -1.25 6.86
CA MET A 121 -14.57 0.02 6.25
C MET A 121 -14.57 -0.05 4.72
N MET A 122 -13.63 -0.78 4.11
CA MET A 122 -13.57 -0.94 2.65
C MET A 122 -14.75 -1.75 2.14
N ALA A 123 -15.13 -2.82 2.84
CA ALA A 123 -16.30 -3.62 2.51
C ALA A 123 -17.57 -2.78 2.59
N LEU A 124 -17.73 -1.94 3.62
CA LEU A 124 -18.84 -1.00 3.74
C LEU A 124 -18.88 0.02 2.58
N ALA A 125 -17.73 0.58 2.21
CA ALA A 125 -17.63 1.48 1.07
C ALA A 125 -18.01 0.77 -0.24
N CYS A 126 -17.62 -0.49 -0.43
CA CYS A 126 -18.01 -1.28 -1.59
C CYS A 126 -19.51 -1.57 -1.63
N VAL A 127 -20.14 -1.86 -0.48
CA VAL A 127 -21.61 -2.04 -0.39
C VAL A 127 -22.36 -0.78 -0.80
N ILE A 128 -21.90 0.38 -0.35
CA ILE A 128 -22.47 1.67 -0.78
C ILE A 128 -22.26 1.88 -2.27
N ALA A 129 -21.07 1.58 -2.79
CA ALA A 129 -20.77 1.77 -4.19
C ALA A 129 -21.61 0.90 -5.14
N LEU A 130 -22.00 -0.30 -4.70
CA LEU A 130 -22.95 -1.16 -5.42
C LEU A 130 -24.39 -0.62 -5.46
N GLN A 131 -24.71 0.43 -4.69
CA GLN A 131 -25.97 1.18 -4.80
C GLN A 131 -25.82 2.37 -5.75
N PRO A 132 -25.44 2.10 -7.01
CA PRO A 132 -24.67 2.96 -7.93
C PRO A 132 -24.30 4.35 -7.36
N TYR A 133 -23.44 4.36 -6.34
CA TYR A 133 -23.07 5.57 -5.61
C TYR A 133 -21.56 5.71 -5.53
N LEU A 134 -20.99 6.83 -6.00
CA LEU A 134 -19.54 7.06 -6.04
C LEU A 134 -18.76 6.03 -6.87
N LEU A 135 -19.40 5.32 -7.81
CA LEU A 135 -18.74 4.32 -8.67
C LEU A 135 -17.58 4.94 -9.47
N TYR A 136 -17.67 6.21 -9.88
CA TYR A 136 -16.57 6.91 -10.54
C TYR A 136 -15.25 6.86 -9.75
N TYR A 137 -15.33 6.86 -8.43
CA TYR A 137 -14.16 6.94 -7.55
C TYR A 137 -13.56 5.57 -7.21
N VAL A 138 -14.24 4.47 -7.53
CA VAL A 138 -13.76 3.11 -7.25
C VAL A 138 -12.41 2.80 -7.90
N PRO A 139 -12.11 3.16 -9.17
CA PRO A 139 -10.80 2.94 -9.77
C PRO A 139 -9.65 3.59 -9.00
N PHE A 140 -9.90 4.76 -8.40
CA PHE A 140 -8.93 5.43 -7.55
C PHE A 140 -8.76 4.72 -6.21
N PHE A 141 -9.84 4.61 -5.43
CA PHE A 141 -9.80 4.11 -4.06
C PHE A 141 -9.64 2.59 -3.94
N GLY A 142 -10.00 1.83 -4.97
CA GLY A 142 -9.86 0.38 -5.03
C GLY A 142 -8.69 -0.09 -5.91
N GLY A 143 -8.00 0.82 -6.59
CA GLY A 143 -6.96 0.47 -7.56
C GLY A 143 -5.71 1.34 -7.49
N VAL A 144 -5.80 2.63 -7.82
CA VAL A 144 -4.62 3.53 -7.83
C VAL A 144 -3.89 3.53 -6.49
N ILE A 145 -4.63 3.56 -5.38
CA ILE A 145 -4.01 3.54 -4.05
C ILE A 145 -3.35 2.18 -3.73
N GLU A 146 -3.76 1.09 -4.38
CA GLU A 146 -3.20 -0.25 -4.19
C GLU A 146 -1.85 -0.44 -4.88
N LEU A 147 -1.40 0.53 -5.70
CA LEU A 147 -0.04 0.54 -6.24
C LEU A 147 1.03 0.46 -5.14
N SER A 148 0.81 1.09 -3.99
CA SER A 148 1.73 0.97 -2.85
C SER A 148 1.65 -0.39 -2.15
N SER A 149 0.53 -1.09 -2.24
CA SER A 149 0.33 -2.39 -1.58
C SER A 149 1.16 -3.49 -2.24
N ILE A 150 1.42 -3.40 -3.55
CA ILE A 150 2.25 -4.37 -4.29
C ILE A 150 3.65 -4.53 -3.66
N PRO A 151 4.48 -3.47 -3.52
CA PRO A 151 5.77 -3.62 -2.86
C PRO A 151 5.64 -3.93 -1.37
N LEU A 152 4.55 -3.51 -0.70
CA LEU A 152 4.31 -3.83 0.71
C LEU A 152 4.17 -5.33 0.94
N GLN A 153 3.42 -6.05 0.10
CA GLN A 153 3.29 -7.51 0.21
C GLN A 153 4.66 -8.21 0.17
N VAL A 154 5.56 -7.71 -0.70
CA VAL A 154 6.94 -8.23 -0.76
C VAL A 154 7.72 -7.89 0.51
N VAL A 155 7.58 -6.67 1.03
CA VAL A 155 8.23 -6.25 2.28
C VAL A 155 7.76 -7.08 3.47
N ASP A 156 6.47 -7.39 3.55
CA ASP A 156 5.88 -8.17 4.64
C ASP A 156 6.40 -9.62 4.62
N VAL A 157 6.45 -10.24 3.44
CA VAL A 157 7.10 -11.56 3.26
C VAL A 157 8.57 -11.50 3.63
N LEU A 158 9.29 -10.44 3.26
CA LEU A 158 10.72 -10.30 3.56
C LEU A 158 10.99 -9.63 4.91
N HIS A 159 9.99 -9.50 5.78
CA HIS A 159 10.17 -8.89 7.08
C HIS A 159 10.88 -9.88 8.04
N PRO A 160 11.94 -9.46 8.77
CA PRO A 160 12.70 -10.37 9.65
C PRO A 160 11.88 -11.06 10.75
N LYS A 161 10.69 -10.51 11.06
CA LYS A 161 9.73 -11.12 12.01
C LYS A 161 9.27 -12.51 11.57
N HIS A 162 9.17 -12.75 10.26
CA HIS A 162 8.63 -13.99 9.71
C HIS A 162 9.75 -14.94 9.26
N PHE A 163 10.73 -14.43 8.49
CA PHE A 163 11.76 -15.26 7.85
C PHE A 163 13.15 -14.59 7.87
N VAL A 164 13.77 -14.53 9.06
CA VAL A 164 15.13 -13.98 9.23
C VAL A 164 16.16 -14.66 8.30
N GLU A 165 15.99 -15.96 8.05
CA GLU A 165 16.88 -16.78 7.24
C GLU A 165 16.91 -16.36 5.76
N TRP A 166 15.85 -15.71 5.27
CA TRP A 166 15.80 -15.12 3.94
C TRP A 166 16.48 -13.77 3.87
N THR A 167 16.32 -12.96 4.92
CA THR A 167 16.85 -11.60 4.94
C THR A 167 18.37 -11.53 5.02
N ASP A 168 19.05 -12.60 5.45
CA ASP A 168 20.51 -12.67 5.52
C ASP A 168 21.16 -12.86 4.13
N ARG A 169 20.39 -13.24 3.11
CA ARG A 169 20.91 -13.43 1.74
C ARG A 169 21.08 -12.07 1.06
N PRO A 170 22.27 -11.72 0.51
CA PRO A 170 22.54 -10.38 -0.02
C PRO A 170 21.53 -9.89 -1.06
N ARG A 171 21.14 -10.75 -2.01
CA ARG A 171 20.17 -10.40 -3.06
C ARG A 171 18.76 -10.18 -2.51
N VAL A 172 18.36 -10.95 -1.50
CA VAL A 172 17.04 -10.81 -0.87
C VAL A 172 16.99 -9.55 0.00
N ALA A 173 18.08 -9.25 0.71
CA ALA A 173 18.23 -8.00 1.45
C ALA A 173 18.14 -6.78 0.53
N GLN A 174 18.80 -6.82 -0.64
CA GLN A 174 18.70 -5.77 -1.66
C GLN A 174 17.28 -5.62 -2.21
N LEU A 175 16.60 -6.72 -2.54
CA LEU A 175 15.22 -6.70 -2.98
C LEU A 175 14.30 -6.10 -1.92
N ASN A 176 14.41 -6.53 -0.67
CA ASN A 176 13.64 -5.98 0.45
C ASN A 176 13.90 -4.46 0.60
N ALA A 177 15.16 -4.04 0.55
CA ALA A 177 15.50 -2.62 0.62
C ALA A 177 14.85 -1.81 -0.53
N ALA A 178 14.92 -2.32 -1.76
CA ALA A 178 14.28 -1.71 -2.92
C ALA A 178 12.76 -1.62 -2.76
N CYS A 179 12.10 -2.72 -2.36
CA CYS A 179 10.65 -2.75 -2.13
C CYS A 179 10.24 -1.80 -1.00
N ARG A 180 11.02 -1.65 0.07
CA ARG A 180 10.73 -0.69 1.14
C ARG A 180 10.79 0.75 0.67
N VAL A 181 11.78 1.09 -0.17
CA VAL A 181 11.88 2.43 -0.77
C VAL A 181 10.71 2.66 -1.73
N ALA A 182 10.41 1.70 -2.60
CA ALA A 182 9.29 1.77 -3.53
C ALA A 182 7.95 1.91 -2.80
N PHE A 183 7.71 1.11 -1.77
CA PHE A 183 6.53 1.20 -0.91
C PHE A 183 6.40 2.60 -0.31
N ALA A 184 7.45 3.10 0.35
CA ALA A 184 7.40 4.41 1.00
C ALA A 184 7.13 5.53 -0.03
N ALA A 185 7.81 5.52 -1.18
CA ALA A 185 7.63 6.51 -2.22
C ALA A 185 6.19 6.47 -2.80
N LEU A 186 5.71 5.27 -3.17
CA LEU A 186 4.36 5.10 -3.72
C LEU A 186 3.29 5.45 -2.70
N PHE A 187 3.42 5.02 -1.44
CA PHE A 187 2.48 5.35 -0.38
C PHE A 187 2.38 6.86 -0.17
N LEU A 188 3.52 7.55 -0.07
CA LEU A 188 3.54 9.00 0.09
C LEU A 188 2.92 9.72 -1.12
N LEU A 189 3.16 9.22 -2.34
CA LEU A 189 2.57 9.81 -3.54
C LEU A 189 1.05 9.55 -3.63
N THR A 190 0.62 8.30 -3.60
CA THR A 190 -0.77 7.93 -3.90
C THR A 190 -1.69 8.14 -2.70
N ARG A 191 -1.26 7.78 -1.49
CA ARG A 191 -2.09 7.82 -0.27
C ARG A 191 -1.89 9.07 0.58
N THR A 192 -0.70 9.67 0.59
CA THR A 192 -0.47 10.90 1.37
C THR A 192 -0.74 12.17 0.58
N ALA A 193 -0.39 12.23 -0.71
CA ALA A 193 -0.59 13.43 -1.52
C ALA A 193 -1.87 13.34 -2.38
N LEU A 194 -1.97 12.33 -3.24
CA LEU A 194 -3.05 12.24 -4.21
C LEU A 194 -4.42 11.93 -3.58
N PHE A 195 -4.48 11.07 -2.56
CA PHE A 195 -5.74 10.74 -1.86
C PHE A 195 -6.42 11.99 -1.25
N PRO A 196 -5.77 12.82 -0.41
CA PRO A 196 -6.39 14.05 0.07
C PRO A 196 -6.77 15.00 -1.07
N PHE A 197 -5.96 15.08 -2.13
CA PHE A 197 -6.30 15.90 -3.30
C PHE A 197 -7.62 15.46 -3.95
N VAL A 198 -7.83 14.15 -4.15
CA VAL A 198 -9.08 13.62 -4.70
C VAL A 198 -10.25 13.80 -3.73
N VAL A 199 -10.05 13.56 -2.44
CA VAL A 199 -11.11 13.72 -1.43
C VAL A 199 -11.58 15.16 -1.33
N PHE A 200 -10.67 16.13 -1.15
CA PHE A 200 -11.04 17.53 -0.97
C PHE A 200 -11.35 18.24 -2.29
N GLY A 201 -10.72 17.84 -3.39
CA GLY A 201 -10.89 18.46 -4.70
C GLY A 201 -12.08 17.93 -5.49
N GLN A 202 -12.56 16.71 -5.21
CA GLN A 202 -13.61 16.07 -6.00
C GLN A 202 -14.71 15.45 -5.12
N VAL A 203 -14.37 14.47 -4.27
CA VAL A 203 -15.38 13.66 -3.56
C VAL A 203 -16.27 14.50 -2.65
N LEU A 204 -15.69 15.28 -1.72
CA LEU A 204 -16.47 16.07 -0.78
C LEU A 204 -17.27 17.20 -1.47
N PRO A 205 -16.70 17.96 -2.42
CA PRO A 205 -17.47 18.91 -3.22
C PRO A 205 -18.66 18.27 -3.95
N ASP A 206 -18.47 17.08 -4.54
CA ASP A 206 -19.53 16.39 -5.27
C ASP A 206 -20.66 15.92 -4.35
N LEU A 207 -20.30 15.31 -3.22
CA LEU A 207 -21.27 14.88 -2.21
C LEU A 207 -22.04 16.06 -1.61
N TYR A 208 -21.36 17.18 -1.37
CA TYR A 208 -22.02 18.41 -0.96
C TYR A 208 -22.97 18.93 -2.05
N HIS A 209 -22.56 18.87 -3.31
CA HIS A 209 -23.37 19.31 -4.44
C HIS A 209 -24.70 18.56 -4.48
N VAL A 210 -24.67 17.22 -4.53
CA VAL A 210 -25.90 16.41 -4.62
C VAL A 210 -26.80 16.60 -3.39
N ALA A 211 -26.23 16.61 -2.18
CA ALA A 211 -26.98 16.80 -0.93
C ALA A 211 -27.61 18.20 -0.78
N SER A 212 -27.04 19.21 -1.44
CA SER A 212 -27.58 20.58 -1.45
C SER A 212 -28.79 20.72 -2.38
N ARG A 213 -28.90 19.87 -3.40
CA ARG A 213 -29.98 19.91 -4.40
C ARG A 213 -31.14 19.00 -4.06
N ASP A 214 -30.85 17.85 -3.44
CA ASP A 214 -31.85 16.85 -3.09
C ASP A 214 -31.74 16.48 -1.60
N PRO A 215 -32.78 16.75 -0.78
CA PRO A 215 -32.83 16.33 0.61
C PRO A 215 -32.67 14.81 0.81
N ASP A 216 -33.12 14.00 -0.13
CA ASP A 216 -33.08 12.54 -0.03
C ASP A 216 -31.63 12.01 -0.14
N GLU A 217 -30.75 12.78 -0.79
CA GLU A 217 -29.32 12.47 -0.96
C GLU A 217 -28.48 12.76 0.30
N ARG A 218 -29.01 13.50 1.27
CA ARG A 218 -28.22 13.97 2.42
C ARG A 218 -27.63 12.84 3.25
N VAL A 219 -28.36 11.74 3.41
CA VAL A 219 -27.90 10.59 4.19
C VAL A 219 -26.77 9.87 3.46
N GLY A 220 -26.96 9.56 2.17
CA GLY A 220 -25.92 8.94 1.34
C GLY A 220 -24.65 9.78 1.29
N ALA A 221 -24.79 11.09 1.10
CA ALA A 221 -23.68 12.02 1.06
C ALA A 221 -22.97 12.16 2.41
N ALA A 222 -23.70 12.17 3.52
CA ALA A 222 -23.11 12.21 4.86
C ALA A 222 -22.30 10.94 5.14
N VAL A 223 -22.84 9.75 4.81
CA VAL A 223 -22.15 8.47 4.99
C VAL A 223 -20.92 8.39 4.08
N GLY A 224 -21.05 8.75 2.80
CA GLY A 224 -19.93 8.79 1.85
C GLY A 224 -18.82 9.73 2.31
N SER A 225 -19.18 10.92 2.80
CA SER A 225 -18.23 11.91 3.33
C SER A 225 -17.53 11.38 4.59
N ALA A 226 -18.28 10.76 5.51
CA ALA A 226 -17.72 10.19 6.73
C ALA A 226 -16.71 9.07 6.41
N LEU A 227 -17.01 8.20 5.45
CA LEU A 227 -16.07 7.16 5.00
C LEU A 227 -14.84 7.76 4.33
N ALA A 228 -15.00 8.72 3.41
CA ALA A 228 -13.89 9.37 2.72
C ALA A 228 -12.93 10.06 3.69
N VAL A 229 -13.47 10.82 4.66
CA VAL A 229 -12.68 11.48 5.71
C VAL A 229 -12.05 10.45 6.65
N GLY A 230 -12.80 9.40 7.04
CA GLY A 230 -12.28 8.34 7.90
C GLY A 230 -11.07 7.62 7.28
N PHE A 231 -11.16 7.26 6.00
CA PHE A 231 -10.03 6.68 5.28
C PHE A 231 -8.87 7.65 5.14
N LEU A 232 -9.12 8.93 4.82
CA LEU A 232 -8.09 9.93 4.73
C LEU A 232 -7.30 10.04 6.04
N LEU A 233 -7.99 10.12 7.18
CA LEU A 233 -7.34 10.18 8.50
C LEU A 233 -6.49 8.94 8.77
N LEU A 234 -6.98 7.76 8.39
CA LEU A 234 -6.23 6.51 8.50
C LEU A 234 -4.97 6.51 7.62
N GLN A 235 -5.07 6.99 6.37
CA GLN A 235 -3.90 7.13 5.48
C GLN A 235 -2.89 8.11 6.06
N LEU A 236 -3.32 9.25 6.60
CA LEU A 236 -2.44 10.23 7.25
C LEU A 236 -1.76 9.69 8.51
N TYR A 237 -2.47 8.85 9.28
CA TYR A 237 -1.88 8.16 10.43
C TYR A 237 -0.72 7.25 10.00
N TRP A 238 -0.91 6.41 8.97
CA TRP A 238 0.16 5.56 8.45
C TRP A 238 1.28 6.36 7.77
N SER A 239 0.93 7.44 7.06
CA SER A 239 1.90 8.38 6.48
C SER A 239 2.86 8.91 7.54
N ARG A 240 2.32 9.32 8.70
CA ARG A 240 3.12 9.78 9.85
C ARG A 240 4.06 8.69 10.37
N LEU A 241 3.63 7.43 10.41
CA LEU A 241 4.49 6.31 10.83
C LEU A 241 5.65 6.08 9.85
N ILE A 242 5.37 6.09 8.55
CA ILE A 242 6.38 5.93 7.50
C ILE A 242 7.40 7.08 7.56
N LEU A 243 6.94 8.32 7.62
CA LEU A 243 7.82 9.50 7.73
C LEU A 243 8.71 9.43 8.97
N ARG A 244 8.18 9.01 10.13
CA ARG A 244 8.98 8.81 11.34
C ARG A 244 10.07 7.76 11.15
N GLN A 245 9.80 6.66 10.47
CA GLN A 245 10.80 5.62 10.19
C GLN A 245 11.90 6.13 9.24
N ILE A 246 11.53 6.93 8.23
CA ILE A 246 12.49 7.56 7.30
C ILE A 246 13.41 8.53 8.07
N LEU A 247 12.83 9.44 8.86
CA LEU A 247 13.58 10.45 9.62
C LEU A 247 14.53 9.81 10.64
N LYS A 248 14.10 8.75 11.34
CA LYS A 248 14.96 8.03 12.29
C LYS A 248 16.21 7.46 11.60
N ARG A 249 16.04 6.85 10.43
CA ARG A 249 17.17 6.28 9.65
C ARG A 249 18.09 7.35 9.10
N GLY A 250 17.54 8.49 8.64
CA GLY A 250 18.32 9.63 8.20
C GLY A 250 19.18 10.23 9.32
N GLY A 251 18.62 10.35 10.54
CA GLY A 251 19.33 10.86 11.71
C GLY A 251 20.45 9.93 12.21
N GLU A 252 20.22 8.62 12.24
CA GLU A 252 21.24 7.64 12.64
C GLU A 252 22.38 7.52 11.61
N GLY A 253 22.07 7.63 10.31
CA GLY A 253 23.06 7.64 9.24
C GLY A 253 23.95 8.90 9.26
N GLY A 254 23.36 10.08 9.50
CA GLY A 254 24.11 11.34 9.62
C GLY A 254 24.99 11.39 10.87
N SER A 255 24.51 10.84 12.00
CA SER A 255 25.28 10.79 13.24
C SER A 255 26.50 9.87 13.12
N LYS A 256 26.36 8.67 12.53
CA LYS A 256 27.48 7.74 12.32
C LYS A 256 28.51 8.25 11.31
N ALA A 257 28.06 8.92 10.25
CA ALA A 257 28.97 9.55 9.27
C ALA A 257 29.76 10.72 9.89
N SER A 258 29.10 11.54 10.70
CA SER A 258 29.74 12.64 11.46
C SER A 258 30.77 12.13 12.47
N ILE A 259 30.44 11.09 13.24
CA ILE A 259 31.36 10.48 14.22
C ILE A 259 32.58 9.90 13.51
N ARG A 260 32.39 9.14 12.42
CA ARG A 260 33.50 8.57 11.65
C ARG A 260 34.39 9.64 11.03
N SER A 261 33.82 10.73 10.50
CA SER A 261 34.61 11.85 9.98
C SER A 261 35.41 12.59 11.05
N ARG A 262 34.89 12.66 12.29
CA ARG A 262 35.62 13.21 13.45
C ARG A 262 36.73 12.27 13.91
N GLU A 263 36.48 10.96 13.96
CA GLU A 263 37.50 9.96 14.31
C GLU A 263 38.63 9.88 13.27
N GLU A 264 38.31 9.98 11.97
CA GLU A 264 39.29 10.07 10.89
C GLU A 264 40.08 11.40 10.93
N ALA A 265 39.44 12.50 11.33
CA ALA A 265 40.11 13.80 11.53
C ALA A 265 40.93 13.87 12.84
N SER A 266 40.62 13.06 13.85
CA SER A 266 41.33 13.01 15.14
C SER A 266 42.32 11.83 15.25
N SER A 267 42.45 11.01 14.22
CA SER A 267 43.41 9.90 14.20
C SER A 267 44.85 10.44 14.15
N PRO A 268 45.77 9.99 15.02
CA PRO A 268 47.18 10.38 14.99
C PRO A 268 47.87 10.07 13.65
N ALA A 269 47.30 9.18 12.82
CA ALA A 269 47.86 8.79 11.53
C ALA A 269 47.80 9.92 10.49
N THR A 270 46.80 10.81 10.53
CA THR A 270 46.70 11.98 9.64
C THR A 270 47.60 13.14 10.10
N ALA A 271 47.92 13.21 11.40
CA ALA A 271 48.86 14.20 11.95
C ALA A 271 50.33 13.88 11.66
N TYR A 272 50.70 12.61 11.43
CA TYR A 272 52.07 12.23 11.05
C TYR A 272 52.38 12.45 9.56
N SER A 273 51.40 12.44 8.66
CA SER A 273 51.64 12.68 7.22
C SER A 273 51.95 14.16 6.88
N GLN A 274 51.65 15.10 7.79
CA GLN A 274 51.98 16.52 7.60
C GLN A 274 53.32 16.94 8.24
N LEU A 275 53.98 16.07 8.99
CA LEU A 275 55.30 16.36 9.59
C LEU A 275 56.46 15.76 8.79
N ASP A 276 56.21 14.79 7.92
CA ASP A 276 57.24 14.22 7.04
C ASP A 276 57.52 15.07 5.79
N ASP A 277 56.63 16.02 5.42
CA ASP A 277 56.83 16.92 4.28
C ASP A 277 57.73 18.13 4.60
N VAL A 278 58.13 18.32 5.86
CA VAL A 278 59.03 19.43 6.28
C VAL A 278 60.50 18.98 6.43
N ARG A 279 60.80 17.67 6.38
CA ARG A 279 62.17 17.14 6.55
C ARG A 279 62.85 16.66 5.26
N GLY A 280 62.18 16.73 4.11
CA GLY A 280 62.71 16.24 2.82
C GLY A 280 63.62 17.19 2.02
N HIS A 281 63.88 18.42 2.47
CA HIS A 281 64.52 19.45 1.62
C HIS A 281 65.85 20.06 2.11
N ARG A 282 66.68 19.29 2.84
CA ARG A 282 68.10 19.65 3.01
C ARG A 282 69.00 18.42 2.99
N ALA A 283 69.34 17.95 1.80
CA ALA A 283 70.64 17.34 1.50
C ALA A 283 70.72 16.95 0.02
N VAL A 284 70.88 17.93 -0.88
CA VAL A 284 71.75 17.79 -2.05
C VAL A 284 72.31 19.18 -2.36
N GLU A 285 73.60 19.22 -2.68
CA GLU A 285 74.40 20.31 -3.26
C GLU A 285 75.47 20.91 -2.32
N ALA A 286 76.68 20.33 -2.51
CA ALA A 286 78.00 20.94 -2.68
C ALA A 286 78.24 22.38 -2.20
#